data_AF-A0A2V6GZI3-F1
#
_entry.id   AF-A0A2V6GZI3-F1
#
_cell.length_a   1.000
_cell.length_b   1.000
_cell.length_c   1.000
_cell.angle_alpha   90.00
_cell.angle_beta   90.00
_cell.angle_gamma   90.00
#
_symmetry.space_group_name_H-M   'P 1'
#
loop_
_entity.id
_entity.type
_entity.pdbx_description
1 polymer ?
#
loop_
_entity_poly.entity_id
_entity_poly.type
_entity_poly.pdbx_seq_one_letter_code
_entity_poly.pdbx_strand_id
1 'polypeptide(L)'
;MPRVRQIVNRWMSQRISAVCGQEIPDTQCGFRMLHRQLIPELLGGAARFDYETEMLIVASRKGFRIDSVPISTVYSDEVSSIHPVRDTLRFFKLMRRYKKGRGD
;
A
#
# COMPACT_ATOMS: atom_id res chain seq x y z
N MET A 1 -9.43 10.39 -12.19
CA MET A 1 -8.40 10.86 -11.23
C MET A 1 -7.70 12.14 -11.74
N PRO A 2 -7.42 13.13 -10.89
CA PRO A 2 -6.53 14.26 -11.20
C PRO A 2 -5.10 13.81 -11.52
N ARG A 3 -4.40 14.45 -12.48
CA ARG A 3 -3.05 14.06 -12.95
C ARG A 3 -2.00 13.96 -11.83
N VAL A 4 -2.03 14.87 -10.87
CA VAL A 4 -1.11 14.87 -9.71
C VAL A 4 -1.25 13.59 -8.89
N ARG A 5 -2.48 13.09 -8.68
CA ARG A 5 -2.72 11.86 -7.93
C ARG A 5 -2.20 10.64 -8.67
N GLN A 6 -2.35 10.59 -9.99
CA GLN A 6 -1.82 9.50 -10.80
C GLN A 6 -0.29 9.41 -10.69
N ILE A 7 0.40 10.56 -10.71
CA ILE A 7 1.86 10.61 -10.57
C ILE A 7 2.29 10.14 -9.17
N VAL A 8 1.65 10.66 -8.12
CA VAL A 8 1.95 10.31 -6.73
C VAL A 8 1.68 8.82 -6.47
N ASN A 9 0.54 8.30 -6.91
CA ASN A 9 0.19 6.88 -6.77
C ASN A 9 1.17 5.98 -7.53
N ARG A 10 1.56 6.37 -8.75
CA ARG A 10 2.54 5.60 -9.53
C ARG A 10 3.90 5.57 -8.83
N TRP A 11 4.37 6.70 -8.32
CA TRP A 11 5.63 6.79 -7.59
C TRP A 11 5.60 5.95 -6.31
N MET A 12 4.54 6.04 -5.50
CA MET A 12 4.40 5.23 -4.28
C MET A 12 4.32 3.74 -4.63
N SER A 13 3.54 3.37 -5.64
CA SER A 13 3.39 1.98 -6.07
C SER A 13 4.70 1.37 -6.54
N GLN A 14 5.55 2.11 -7.25
CA GLN A 14 6.89 1.65 -7.61
C GLN A 14 7.77 1.38 -6.37
N ARG A 15 7.74 2.28 -5.37
CA ARG A 15 8.55 2.13 -4.15
C ARG A 15 8.09 0.96 -3.30
N ILE A 16 6.78 0.76 -3.17
CA ILE A 16 6.19 -0.35 -2.42
C ILE A 16 6.42 -1.68 -3.15
N SER A 17 6.26 -1.70 -4.48
CA SER A 17 6.56 -2.87 -5.31
C SER A 17 8.01 -3.34 -5.10
N ALA A 18 8.96 -2.39 -5.09
CA ALA A 18 10.36 -2.70 -4.82
C ALA A 18 10.60 -3.29 -3.43
N VAL A 19 9.87 -2.85 -2.39
CA VAL A 19 9.96 -3.43 -1.04
C VAL A 19 9.33 -4.83 -0.98
N CYS A 20 8.23 -5.03 -1.68
CA CYS A 20 7.52 -6.31 -1.72
C CYS A 20 8.21 -7.34 -2.63
N GLY A 21 9.13 -6.90 -3.51
CA GLY A 21 9.76 -7.75 -4.51
C GLY A 21 8.78 -8.25 -5.58
N GLN A 22 7.64 -7.58 -5.75
CA GLN A 22 6.56 -7.95 -6.67
C GLN A 22 6.03 -6.69 -7.34
N GLU A 23 5.63 -6.78 -8.61
CA GLU A 23 5.03 -5.67 -9.34
C GLU A 23 3.57 -5.47 -8.88
N ILE A 24 3.29 -4.33 -8.26
CA ILE A 24 1.96 -3.96 -7.75
C ILE A 24 1.63 -2.57 -8.30
N PRO A 25 0.94 -2.48 -9.47
CA PRO A 25 0.75 -1.21 -10.18
C PRO A 25 -0.14 -0.19 -9.45
N ASP A 26 -1.06 -0.63 -8.58
CA ASP A 26 -1.90 0.26 -7.77
C ASP A 26 -1.95 -0.17 -6.29
N THR A 27 -0.98 0.32 -5.53
CA THR A 27 -0.85 0.03 -4.10
C THR A 27 -1.79 0.81 -3.21
N GLN A 28 -2.46 1.84 -3.73
CA GLN A 28 -3.35 2.75 -2.97
C GLN A 28 -4.84 2.43 -3.20
N CYS A 29 -5.13 1.31 -3.86
CA CYS A 29 -6.50 0.87 -4.09
C CYS A 29 -7.10 0.25 -2.83
N GLY A 30 -8.17 0.84 -2.29
CA GLY A 30 -8.85 0.33 -1.10
C GLY A 30 -9.54 -1.04 -1.28
N PHE A 31 -9.82 -1.45 -2.52
CA PHE A 31 -10.47 -2.74 -2.82
C PHE A 31 -9.44 -3.86 -2.89
N ARG A 32 -9.49 -4.79 -1.92
CA ARG A 32 -8.54 -5.89 -1.83
C ARG A 32 -9.22 -7.17 -1.35
N MET A 33 -8.83 -8.29 -1.98
CA MET A 33 -9.22 -9.63 -1.55
C MET A 33 -8.02 -10.31 -0.90
N LEU A 34 -8.23 -10.98 0.24
CA LEU A 34 -7.14 -11.53 1.05
C LEU A 34 -7.36 -13.02 1.28
N HIS A 35 -6.28 -13.80 1.22
CA HIS A 35 -6.31 -15.19 1.65
C HIS A 35 -6.52 -15.27 3.16
N ARG A 36 -7.40 -16.17 3.64
CA ARG A 36 -7.78 -16.21 5.06
C ARG A 36 -6.59 -16.38 6.02
N GLN A 37 -5.53 -17.03 5.55
CA GLN A 37 -4.32 -17.28 6.35
C GLN A 37 -3.56 -15.99 6.70
N LEU A 38 -3.78 -14.89 6.00
CA LEU A 38 -3.18 -13.59 6.30
C LEU A 38 -3.90 -12.87 7.44
N ILE A 39 -5.16 -13.22 7.75
CA ILE A 39 -6.00 -12.48 8.71
C ILE A 39 -5.35 -12.35 10.10
N PRO A 40 -4.77 -13.41 10.72
CA PRO A 40 -4.17 -13.29 12.05
C PRO A 40 -3.00 -12.30 12.10
N GLU A 41 -2.19 -12.27 11.05
CA GLU A 41 -1.02 -11.39 10.94
C GLU A 41 -1.43 -9.92 10.75
N LEU A 42 -2.47 -9.70 9.93
CA LEU A 42 -2.94 -8.36 9.62
C LEU A 42 -3.71 -7.72 10.78
N LEU A 43 -4.45 -8.52 11.56
CA LEU A 43 -5.14 -8.05 12.76
C LEU A 43 -4.19 -7.83 13.95
N GLY A 44 -3.00 -8.42 13.93
CA GLY A 44 -2.06 -8.45 15.06
C GLY A 44 -1.17 -7.22 15.25
N GLY A 45 -1.11 -6.27 14.31
CA GLY A 45 -0.14 -5.16 14.46
C GLY A 45 -0.15 -4.03 13.44
N ALA A 46 -1.05 -4.05 12.46
CA ALA A 46 -1.09 -3.00 11.46
C ALA A 46 -1.77 -1.74 12.02
N ALA A 47 -0.98 -0.71 12.35
CA ALA A 47 -1.48 0.50 12.98
C ALA A 47 -2.18 1.39 11.93
N ARG A 48 -3.37 1.90 12.29
CA ARG A 48 -4.26 2.66 11.39
C ARG A 48 -3.53 3.84 10.73
N PHE A 49 -3.86 4.06 9.45
CA PHE A 49 -3.35 5.03 8.45
C PHE A 49 -2.34 4.50 7.43
N ASP A 50 -1.48 3.53 7.75
CA ASP A 50 -0.54 2.91 6.79
C ASP A 50 -0.85 1.42 6.53
N TYR A 51 -1.99 0.93 7.04
CA TYR A 51 -2.44 -0.46 6.97
C TYR A 51 -2.34 -1.05 5.55
N GLU A 52 -2.74 -0.27 4.55
CA GLU A 52 -2.72 -0.66 3.15
C GLU A 52 -1.33 -1.08 2.67
N THR A 53 -0.30 -0.31 3.05
CA THR A 53 1.08 -0.57 2.66
C THR A 53 1.69 -1.67 3.53
N GLU A 54 1.45 -1.63 4.84
CA GLU A 54 1.94 -2.67 5.77
C GLU A 54 1.41 -4.05 5.37
N MET A 55 0.15 -4.15 4.98
CA MET A 55 -0.46 -5.41 4.53
C MET A 55 0.23 -6.01 3.31
N LEU A 56 0.57 -5.20 2.30
CA LEU A 56 1.29 -5.68 1.11
C LEU A 56 2.71 -6.16 1.46
N ILE A 57 3.39 -5.46 2.37
CA ILE A 57 4.71 -5.84 2.85
C ILE A 57 4.64 -7.14 3.66
N VAL A 58 3.64 -7.31 4.53
CA VAL A 58 3.46 -8.54 5.32
C VAL A 58 3.12 -9.71 4.42
N ALA A 59 2.18 -9.54 3.49
CA ALA A 59 1.78 -10.60 2.55
C ALA A 59 2.95 -11.06 1.69
N SER A 60 3.72 -10.13 1.11
CA SER A 60 4.89 -10.45 0.30
C SER A 60 5.99 -11.16 1.11
N ARG A 61 6.28 -10.71 2.33
CA ARG A 61 7.27 -11.36 3.22
C ARG A 61 6.87 -12.76 3.66
N LYS A 62 5.57 -13.04 3.75
CA LYS A 62 5.03 -14.37 4.04
C LYS A 62 4.98 -15.28 2.79
N GLY A 63 5.47 -14.80 1.64
CA GLY A 63 5.54 -15.57 0.40
C GLY A 63 4.25 -15.61 -0.41
N PHE A 64 3.25 -14.79 -0.07
CA PHE A 64 2.03 -14.71 -0.87
C PHE A 64 2.28 -13.94 -2.16
N ARG A 65 1.67 -14.41 -3.25
CA ARG A 65 1.62 -13.70 -4.53
C ARG A 65 0.56 -12.61 -4.46
N ILE A 66 0.92 -11.41 -4.90
CA ILE A 66 0.03 -10.25 -5.00
C ILE A 66 -0.25 -10.04 -6.49
N ASP A 67 -1.53 -9.96 -6.85
CA ASP A 67 -1.97 -9.71 -8.21
C ASP A 67 -2.89 -8.49 -8.27
N SER A 68 -2.89 -7.79 -9.39
CA SER A 68 -3.69 -6.57 -9.60
C SER A 68 -4.72 -6.80 -10.70
N VAL A 69 -5.99 -6.84 -10.31
CA VAL A 69 -7.11 -6.95 -11.24
C VAL A 69 -7.58 -5.53 -11.59
N PRO A 70 -7.65 -5.17 -12.88
CA PRO A 70 -8.11 -3.84 -13.28
C PRO A 70 -9.58 -3.66 -12.86
N ILE A 71 -9.85 -2.55 -12.18
CA ILE A 71 -11.22 -2.12 -11.82
C ILE A 71 -11.52 -0.77 -12.44
N SER A 72 -12.79 -0.57 -12.82
CA SER A 72 -13.27 0.73 -13.29
C SER A 72 -13.38 1.70 -12.12
N THR A 73 -12.68 2.82 -12.19
CA THR A 73 -12.80 3.87 -11.17
C THR A 73 -13.94 4.82 -11.53
N VAL A 74 -15.09 4.63 -10.90
CA VAL A 74 -16.22 5.57 -11.01
C VAL A 74 -15.97 6.72 -10.03
N TYR A 75 -15.60 7.89 -10.56
CA TYR A 75 -15.45 9.11 -9.78
C TYR A 75 -16.72 9.94 -9.90
N SER A 76 -17.52 9.98 -8.83
CA SER A 76 -18.52 11.04 -8.60
C SER A 76 -17.82 12.29 -8.02
N ASP A 77 -18.54 13.39 -7.79
CA ASP A 77 -18.05 14.67 -7.19
C ASP A 77 -17.57 14.55 -5.72
N GLU A 78 -16.99 13.42 -5.35
CA GLU A 78 -16.46 13.09 -4.03
C GLU A 78 -15.14 13.84 -3.77
N VAL A 79 -15.15 14.69 -2.75
CA VAL A 79 -13.97 15.43 -2.29
C VAL A 79 -13.01 14.47 -1.59
N SER A 80 -11.86 14.18 -2.21
CA SER A 80 -10.91 13.21 -1.66
C SER A 80 -10.25 13.68 -0.36
N SER A 81 -10.18 12.80 0.64
CA SER A 81 -9.48 13.04 1.90
C SER A 81 -7.94 12.93 1.84
N ILE A 82 -7.34 12.70 0.66
CA ILE A 82 -5.88 12.59 0.48
C ILE A 82 -5.20 13.95 0.61
N HIS A 83 -4.25 14.07 1.54
CA HIS A 83 -3.48 15.28 1.83
C HIS A 83 -2.02 15.08 1.39
N PRO A 84 -1.61 15.58 0.20
CA PRO A 84 -0.38 15.20 -0.49
C PRO A 84 0.89 15.27 0.38
N VAL A 85 1.05 16.36 1.14
CA VAL A 85 2.25 16.58 1.95
C VAL A 85 2.27 15.68 3.19
N ARG A 86 1.14 15.58 3.88
CA ARG A 86 1.03 14.80 5.11
C ARG A 86 1.20 13.30 4.84
N ASP A 87 0.56 12.82 3.78
CA ASP A 87 0.56 11.40 3.44
C ASP A 87 1.94 10.98 2.92
N THR A 88 2.64 11.85 2.18
CA THR A 88 4.04 11.65 1.78
C THR A 88 4.97 11.51 3.00
N LEU A 89 4.88 12.40 4.00
CA LEU A 89 5.72 12.34 5.20
C LEU A 89 5.50 11.05 6.02
N ARG A 90 4.25 10.59 6.11
CA ARG A 90 3.89 9.32 6.79
C ARG A 90 4.48 8.12 6.08
N PHE A 91 4.35 8.07 4.75
CA PHE A 91 4.97 7.04 3.93
C PHE A 91 6.48 6.94 4.19
N PHE A 92 7.21 8.06 4.22
CA PHE A 92 8.64 8.04 4.54
C PHE A 92 8.95 7.51 5.95
N LYS A 93 8.11 7.81 6.95
CA LYS A 93 8.26 7.29 8.32
C LYS A 93 8.06 5.77 8.37
N LEU A 94 7.05 5.27 7.69
CA LEU A 94 6.78 3.83 7.57
C LEU A 94 7.95 3.09 6.92
N MET A 95 8.42 3.61 5.78
CA MET A 95 9.54 3.03 5.05
C MET A 95 10.82 2.96 5.90
N ARG A 96 11.07 3.97 6.75
CA ARG A 96 12.18 3.96 7.72
C ARG A 96 12.02 2.86 8.78
N ARG A 97 10.81 2.64 9.32
CA ARG A 97 10.51 1.58 10.30
C ARG A 97 10.86 0.20 9.72
N TYR A 98 10.41 -0.08 8.50
CA TYR A 98 10.62 -1.38 7.86
C TYR A 98 11.99 -1.57 7.21
N LYS A 99 12.76 -0.49 7.00
CA LYS A 99 14.17 -0.54 6.59
C LYS A 99 15.11 -0.90 7.74
N LYS A 100 14.74 -0.61 9.01
CA LYS A 100 15.54 -0.90 10.20
C LYS A 100 15.38 -2.33 10.75
N GLY A 101 14.35 -3.07 10.32
CA GLY A 101 14.08 -4.46 10.73
C GLY A 101 14.64 -5.52 9.79
N ARG A 102 15.76 -5.25 9.09
CA ARG A 102 16.46 -6.21 8.22
C ARG A 102 17.79 -6.63 8.85
N GLY A 103 17.78 -6.79 10.17
CA GLY A 103 18.90 -7.19 11.01
C GLY A 103 18.34 -7.98 12.18
N ASP A 104 17.85 -9.17 11.88
CA ASP A 104 17.93 -10.40 12.66
C ASP A 104 17.80 -11.57 11.67
#